data_AF-X1BUW0-F1
#
_entry.id   AF-X1BUW0-F1
#
_cell.length_a   1.000
_cell.length_b   1.000
_cell.length_c   1.000
_cell.angle_alpha   90.00
_cell.angle_beta   90.00
_cell.angle_gamma   90.00
#
_symmetry.space_group_name_H-M   'P 1'
#
loop_
_entity.id
_entity.type
_entity.pdbx_description
1 polymer ?
#
loop_
_entity_poly.entity_id
_entity_poly.type
_entity_poly.pdbx_seq_one_letter_code
_entity_poly.pdbx_strand_id
1 'polypeptide(L)'
;MTVIDSTPSFTDATGEITDYINESCIRVSFGAAGGAQIVDATGMTYYVYPPPVFAALDNGVIHIEIGENPDALVHINIENGTGFYGVHINDKAGANQHQSLTVDTDIRNFDGIVGFNSFIYSSTGATNIRGAGQELELDFTGVTDSHFDFISIDVISTGNGNNDIDAFHISPNVDHIIEMGSEDEIISAWYDNGTHLINITHLLADETNDTVLFVNDNDVVYIGSDVNFTFVSFSLEVPSSHNLGLEHYYCNSTGNWTELEGVTDTTNGLKVSGTLSFTNPYNR
;
A
#
# COMPACT_ATOMS: atom_id res chain seq x y z
N MET A 1 2.98 -49.57 7.20
CA MET A 1 2.58 -48.63 8.26
C MET A 1 1.57 -49.36 9.13
N THR A 2 1.81 -49.50 10.42
CA THR A 2 0.93 -50.23 11.34
C THR A 2 0.49 -49.27 12.43
N VAL A 3 -0.82 -49.18 12.68
CA VAL A 3 -1.41 -48.36 13.74
C VAL A 3 -1.93 -49.29 14.83
N ILE A 4 -1.70 -48.92 16.10
CA ILE A 4 -1.97 -49.70 17.32
C ILE A 4 -2.93 -48.85 18.21
N ASP A 5 -4.22 -49.24 18.30
CA ASP A 5 -5.24 -49.18 19.39
C ASP A 5 -5.38 -47.94 20.34
N SER A 6 -6.51 -47.47 20.93
CA SER A 6 -8.01 -47.56 20.81
C SER A 6 -8.69 -46.39 21.59
N THR A 7 -9.99 -46.10 21.30
CA THR A 7 -11.02 -45.19 21.92
C THR A 7 -11.25 -43.76 21.33
N PRO A 8 -12.52 -43.27 21.22
CA PRO A 8 -13.24 -43.19 19.94
C PRO A 8 -13.36 -41.77 19.33
N SER A 9 -12.82 -41.65 18.11
CA SER A 9 -13.24 -40.73 17.04
C SER A 9 -13.08 -41.55 15.78
N PHE A 10 -14.12 -41.86 14.98
CA PHE A 10 -14.10 -42.76 13.81
C PHE A 10 -12.68 -43.15 13.35
N THR A 11 -12.08 -44.09 14.07
CA THR A 11 -10.68 -44.48 13.89
C THR A 11 -10.79 -45.61 12.89
N ASP A 12 -10.04 -45.51 11.79
CA ASP A 12 -10.14 -46.33 10.56
C ASP A 12 -10.94 -45.71 9.40
N ALA A 13 -11.37 -44.44 9.46
CA ALA A 13 -11.69 -43.71 8.23
C ALA A 13 -10.39 -43.50 7.43
N THR A 14 -9.96 -44.55 6.75
CA THR A 14 -8.82 -44.52 5.85
C THR A 14 -9.32 -43.93 4.54
N GLY A 15 -8.59 -42.99 3.96
CA GLY A 15 -8.74 -42.75 2.53
C GLY A 15 -8.13 -43.96 1.84
N GLU A 16 -8.89 -44.75 1.11
CA GLU A 16 -8.34 -45.80 0.27
C GLU A 16 -8.20 -45.28 -1.16
N ILE A 17 -7.10 -45.64 -1.82
CA ILE A 17 -7.01 -45.48 -3.27
C ILE A 17 -8.00 -46.49 -3.86
N THR A 18 -9.19 -46.02 -4.24
CA THR A 18 -10.23 -46.87 -4.82
C THR A 18 -10.00 -47.14 -6.29
N ASP A 19 -9.22 -46.29 -6.95
CA ASP A 19 -8.96 -46.40 -8.37
C ASP A 19 -7.59 -45.84 -8.74
N TYR A 20 -6.93 -46.51 -9.66
CA TYR A 20 -5.79 -45.99 -10.39
C TYR A 20 -6.31 -45.60 -11.77
N ILE A 21 -6.73 -44.33 -11.90
CA ILE A 21 -7.36 -43.83 -13.12
C ILE A 21 -6.36 -43.95 -14.29
N ASN A 22 -5.08 -43.67 -14.03
CA ASN A 22 -3.96 -43.91 -14.93
C ASN A 22 -2.62 -43.85 -14.15
N GLU A 23 -1.50 -43.84 -14.88
CA GLU A 23 -0.13 -43.82 -14.32
C GLU A 23 0.20 -42.60 -13.43
N SER A 24 -0.59 -41.53 -13.51
CA SER A 24 -0.36 -40.26 -12.78
C SER A 24 -1.57 -39.81 -11.94
N CYS A 25 -2.66 -40.56 -11.92
CA CYS A 25 -3.91 -40.18 -11.26
C CYS A 25 -4.43 -41.31 -10.36
N ILE A 26 -4.56 -41.03 -9.07
CA ILE A 26 -5.22 -41.91 -8.09
C ILE A 26 -6.52 -41.28 -7.62
N ARG A 27 -7.57 -42.08 -7.45
CA ARG A 27 -8.80 -41.67 -6.76
C ARG A 27 -8.73 -42.15 -5.32
N VAL A 28 -8.82 -41.23 -4.37
CA VAL A 28 -8.94 -41.56 -2.95
C VAL A 28 -10.41 -41.42 -2.55
N SER A 29 -11.01 -42.48 -2.01
CA SER A 29 -12.34 -42.44 -1.40
C SER A 29 -12.23 -42.53 0.10
N PHE A 30 -13.02 -41.71 0.78
CA PHE A 30 -13.18 -41.74 2.23
C PHE A 30 -14.46 -42.49 2.67
N GLY A 31 -15.16 -43.11 1.73
CA GLY A 31 -16.48 -43.73 1.96
C GLY A 31 -16.49 -45.21 2.34
N ALA A 32 -15.34 -45.91 2.34
CA ALA A 32 -15.34 -47.37 2.45
C ALA A 32 -14.05 -48.06 2.95
N ALA A 33 -13.01 -47.34 3.40
CA ALA A 33 -11.79 -48.06 3.78
C ALA A 33 -11.99 -48.85 5.08
N GLY A 34 -11.91 -50.18 4.98
CA GLY A 34 -11.89 -51.10 6.12
C GLY A 34 -13.20 -51.30 6.88
N GLY A 35 -14.33 -50.70 6.45
CA GLY A 35 -15.56 -50.67 7.23
C GLY A 35 -16.87 -50.61 6.42
N ALA A 36 -18.00 -50.42 7.12
CA ALA A 36 -19.31 -50.31 6.50
C ALA A 36 -19.40 -49.05 5.62
N GLN A 37 -20.00 -49.20 4.44
CA GLN A 37 -20.20 -48.10 3.49
C GLN A 37 -20.88 -46.90 4.17
N ILE A 38 -20.33 -45.70 3.96
CA ILE A 38 -21.00 -44.45 4.35
C ILE A 38 -22.17 -44.24 3.39
N VAL A 39 -23.39 -44.48 3.88
CA VAL A 39 -24.64 -44.44 3.07
C VAL A 39 -25.05 -43.00 2.73
N ASP A 40 -24.61 -42.02 3.51
CA ASP A 40 -24.77 -40.59 3.25
C ASP A 40 -23.53 -39.84 3.75
N ALA A 41 -22.81 -39.20 2.82
CA ALA A 41 -21.61 -38.40 3.10
C ALA A 41 -21.89 -36.88 3.02
N THR A 42 -23.16 -36.49 2.91
CA THR A 42 -23.55 -35.08 2.82
C THR A 42 -23.16 -34.34 4.10
N GLY A 43 -22.36 -33.27 3.98
CA GLY A 43 -21.91 -32.46 5.12
C GLY A 43 -20.77 -33.04 5.95
N MET A 44 -20.14 -34.15 5.51
CA MET A 44 -18.94 -34.69 6.15
C MET A 44 -17.73 -33.76 5.97
N THR A 45 -16.89 -33.64 7.00
CA THR A 45 -15.58 -32.98 6.93
C THR A 45 -14.48 -34.04 7.02
N TYR A 46 -13.49 -33.97 6.11
CA TYR A 46 -12.34 -34.86 6.09
C TYR A 46 -11.08 -34.12 6.52
N TYR A 47 -10.32 -34.71 7.44
CA TYR A 47 -9.03 -34.18 7.90
C TYR A 47 -7.92 -35.10 7.40
N VAL A 48 -6.98 -34.54 6.63
CA VAL A 48 -5.76 -35.25 6.23
C VAL A 48 -4.66 -34.94 7.25
N TYR A 49 -4.26 -35.95 8.02
CA TYR A 49 -3.18 -35.86 8.99
C TYR A 49 -2.18 -37.01 8.81
N PRO A 50 -0.85 -36.74 8.79
CA PRO A 50 -0.21 -35.42 8.89
C PRO A 50 -0.53 -34.51 7.69
N PRO A 51 -0.31 -33.18 7.78
CA PRO A 51 -0.60 -32.25 6.70
C PRO A 51 0.00 -32.72 5.37
N PRO A 52 -0.78 -32.68 4.26
CA PRO A 52 -0.29 -33.17 2.99
C PRO A 52 0.78 -32.25 2.41
N VAL A 53 1.77 -32.84 1.75
CA VAL A 53 2.69 -32.13 0.87
C VAL A 53 2.26 -32.41 -0.56
N PHE A 54 1.82 -31.38 -1.28
CA PHE A 54 1.57 -31.48 -2.70
C PHE A 54 2.84 -31.13 -3.47
N ALA A 55 3.28 -32.04 -4.34
CA ALA A 55 4.46 -31.84 -5.18
C ALA A 55 4.14 -32.26 -6.62
N ALA A 56 4.25 -31.31 -7.54
CA ALA A 56 4.34 -31.58 -8.97
C ALA A 56 5.83 -31.51 -9.36
N LEU A 57 6.37 -32.63 -9.83
CA LEU A 57 7.73 -32.70 -10.36
C LEU A 57 7.71 -32.37 -11.87
N ASP A 58 8.77 -32.72 -12.61
CA ASP A 58 8.96 -32.33 -14.01
C ASP A 58 7.69 -32.39 -14.88
N ASN A 59 7.24 -31.21 -15.34
CA ASN A 59 6.04 -30.99 -16.16
C ASN A 59 4.69 -31.38 -15.52
N GLY A 60 4.63 -31.50 -14.19
CA GLY A 60 3.39 -31.76 -13.45
C GLY A 60 2.60 -30.50 -13.12
N VAL A 61 1.32 -30.68 -12.80
CA VAL A 61 0.43 -29.62 -12.29
C VAL A 61 -0.35 -30.15 -11.09
N ILE A 62 -0.57 -29.30 -10.10
CA ILE A 62 -1.55 -29.54 -9.04
C ILE A 62 -2.82 -28.81 -9.44
N HIS A 63 -3.88 -29.55 -9.72
CA HIS A 63 -5.17 -29.00 -10.11
C HIS A 63 -6.18 -29.22 -8.98
N ILE A 64 -6.78 -28.13 -8.50
CA ILE A 64 -7.85 -28.15 -7.49
C ILE A 64 -9.12 -27.67 -8.17
N GLU A 65 -10.11 -28.57 -8.27
CA GLU A 65 -11.41 -28.28 -8.86
C GLU A 65 -12.46 -28.16 -7.75
N ILE A 66 -13.24 -27.09 -7.79
CA ILE A 66 -14.32 -26.81 -6.85
C ILE A 66 -15.64 -27.10 -7.58
N GLY A 67 -16.53 -27.88 -6.97
CA GLY A 67 -17.79 -28.26 -7.59
C GLY A 67 -18.76 -27.09 -7.82
N GLU A 68 -19.79 -27.31 -8.61
CA GLU A 68 -20.76 -26.28 -9.05
C GLU A 68 -21.72 -25.78 -7.95
N ASN A 69 -21.59 -26.25 -6.70
CA ASN A 69 -22.47 -25.82 -5.62
C ASN A 69 -22.17 -24.35 -5.28
N PRO A 70 -23.19 -23.46 -5.15
CA PRO A 70 -22.98 -22.05 -4.81
C PRO A 70 -22.17 -21.80 -3.53
N ASP A 71 -22.18 -22.75 -2.58
CA ASP A 71 -21.45 -22.65 -1.32
C ASP A 71 -20.04 -23.30 -1.39
N ALA A 72 -19.65 -23.84 -2.55
CA ALA A 72 -18.36 -24.49 -2.71
C ALA A 72 -17.25 -23.45 -2.89
N LEU A 73 -16.18 -23.61 -2.11
CA LEU A 73 -15.07 -22.67 -2.05
C LEU A 73 -13.77 -23.37 -1.62
N VAL A 74 -12.64 -22.74 -1.91
CA VAL A 74 -11.32 -23.11 -1.37
C VAL A 74 -10.88 -21.99 -0.43
N HIS A 75 -10.67 -22.34 0.83
CA HIS A 75 -10.15 -21.43 1.85
C HIS A 75 -8.77 -21.89 2.30
N ILE A 76 -7.81 -20.96 2.28
CA ILE A 76 -6.53 -21.12 2.97
C ILE A 76 -6.66 -20.32 4.27
N ASN A 77 -6.82 -21.03 5.39
CA ASN A 77 -6.90 -20.41 6.71
C ASN A 77 -5.56 -20.57 7.45
N ILE A 78 -5.04 -19.48 7.99
CA ILE A 78 -3.81 -19.46 8.78
C ILE A 78 -4.20 -18.98 10.18
N GLU A 79 -4.40 -19.93 11.11
CA GLU A 79 -4.81 -19.60 12.47
C GLU A 79 -3.65 -18.95 13.25
N ASN A 80 -3.96 -17.81 13.89
CA ASN A 80 -3.12 -16.95 14.72
C ASN A 80 -1.75 -17.54 15.13
N GLY A 81 -0.77 -17.38 14.25
CA GLY A 81 0.60 -17.84 14.46
C GLY A 81 1.49 -16.70 14.98
N THR A 82 2.39 -17.01 15.92
CA THR A 82 3.41 -16.06 16.40
C THR A 82 4.63 -16.10 15.47
N GLY A 83 4.74 -15.20 14.48
CA GLY A 83 5.84 -15.21 13.50
C GLY A 83 5.43 -14.83 12.07
N PHE A 84 6.29 -15.09 11.09
CA PHE A 84 5.98 -14.91 9.66
C PHE A 84 5.16 -16.09 9.15
N TYR A 85 3.83 -15.98 9.22
CA TYR A 85 2.91 -16.93 8.62
C TYR A 85 2.17 -16.27 7.46
N GLY A 86 2.06 -16.99 6.35
CA GLY A 86 1.45 -16.49 5.12
C GLY A 86 1.53 -17.51 4.00
N VAL A 87 0.91 -17.19 2.87
CA VAL A 87 1.20 -17.85 1.60
C VAL A 87 2.48 -17.24 1.05
N HIS A 88 3.53 -18.04 0.91
CA HIS A 88 4.80 -17.62 0.33
C HIS A 88 5.02 -18.35 -0.99
N ILE A 89 5.10 -17.59 -2.09
CA ILE A 89 5.41 -18.10 -3.42
C ILE A 89 6.88 -17.77 -3.70
N ASN A 90 7.74 -18.79 -3.69
CA ASN A 90 9.12 -18.67 -4.13
C ASN A 90 9.23 -19.23 -5.54
N ASP A 91 9.37 -18.34 -6.51
CA ASP A 91 9.32 -18.64 -7.93
C ASP A 91 10.66 -18.31 -8.61
N LYS A 92 11.14 -19.22 -9.46
CA LYS A 92 12.43 -19.06 -10.14
C LYS A 92 12.26 -19.31 -11.62
N ALA A 93 12.25 -18.23 -12.39
CA ALA A 93 12.17 -18.27 -13.84
C ALA A 93 13.30 -19.11 -14.45
N GLY A 94 12.94 -20.15 -15.18
CA GLY A 94 13.86 -20.93 -16.02
C GLY A 94 13.84 -20.51 -17.50
N ALA A 95 12.85 -19.71 -17.92
CA ALA A 95 12.65 -19.26 -19.29
C ALA A 95 11.88 -17.94 -19.34
N ASN A 96 11.78 -17.34 -20.54
CA ASN A 96 10.97 -16.14 -20.79
C ASN A 96 9.46 -16.43 -20.60
N GLN A 97 8.67 -15.38 -20.37
CA GLN A 97 7.20 -15.45 -20.19
C GLN A 97 6.76 -16.29 -18.99
N HIS A 98 7.50 -16.18 -17.89
CA HIS A 98 7.20 -16.85 -16.63
C HIS A 98 6.24 -16.03 -15.77
N GLN A 99 5.34 -16.71 -15.06
CA GLN A 99 4.35 -16.09 -14.19
C GLN A 99 4.32 -16.86 -12.85
N SER A 100 4.49 -16.13 -11.75
CA SER A 100 4.49 -16.70 -10.39
C SER A 100 3.09 -16.87 -9.83
N LEU A 101 2.20 -15.92 -10.12
CA LEU A 101 0.80 -15.90 -9.74
C LEU A 101 -0.01 -15.27 -10.86
N THR A 102 -1.12 -15.90 -11.21
CA THR A 102 -2.11 -15.35 -12.14
C THR A 102 -3.49 -15.65 -11.59
N VAL A 103 -4.32 -14.62 -11.51
CA VAL A 103 -5.73 -14.74 -11.17
C VAL A 103 -6.51 -14.33 -12.41
N ASP A 104 -7.05 -15.32 -13.11
CA ASP A 104 -7.94 -15.11 -14.25
C ASP A 104 -9.37 -15.34 -13.80
N THR A 105 -10.26 -14.39 -14.10
CA THR A 105 -11.67 -14.50 -13.77
C THR A 105 -12.52 -14.25 -15.01
N ASP A 106 -13.26 -15.28 -15.44
CA ASP A 106 -14.22 -15.19 -16.53
C ASP A 106 -15.63 -15.05 -15.97
N ILE A 107 -16.28 -13.93 -16.26
CA ILE A 107 -17.61 -13.61 -15.74
C ILE A 107 -18.76 -14.27 -16.50
N ARG A 108 -18.51 -14.84 -17.70
CA ARG A 108 -19.51 -15.54 -18.55
C ARG A 108 -20.96 -15.03 -18.47
N ASN A 109 -21.17 -13.70 -18.44
CA ASN A 109 -22.47 -13.02 -18.34
C ASN A 109 -23.17 -13.01 -16.97
N PHE A 110 -22.45 -13.07 -15.85
CA PHE A 110 -23.00 -12.94 -14.49
C PHE A 110 -22.76 -11.55 -13.88
N ASP A 111 -23.72 -11.07 -13.09
CA ASP A 111 -23.65 -9.82 -12.30
C ASP A 111 -23.08 -10.10 -10.90
N GLY A 112 -22.16 -9.25 -10.40
CA GLY A 112 -21.63 -9.34 -9.04
C GLY A 112 -20.25 -8.69 -8.86
N ILE A 113 -19.69 -8.78 -7.64
CA ILE A 113 -18.29 -8.42 -7.40
C ILE A 113 -17.44 -9.56 -7.95
N VAL A 114 -16.65 -9.25 -8.97
CA VAL A 114 -15.73 -10.19 -9.60
C VAL A 114 -14.35 -9.55 -9.58
N GLY A 115 -13.40 -10.19 -8.90
CA GLY A 115 -12.02 -9.73 -8.89
C GLY A 115 -11.24 -10.13 -7.63
N PHE A 116 -10.10 -9.49 -7.47
CA PHE A 116 -9.23 -9.62 -6.31
C PHE A 116 -9.53 -8.51 -5.31
N ASN A 117 -9.86 -8.88 -4.06
CA ASN A 117 -9.99 -7.93 -2.96
C ASN A 117 -8.84 -8.13 -1.98
N SER A 118 -8.08 -7.06 -1.72
CA SER A 118 -7.11 -6.97 -0.63
C SER A 118 -7.72 -6.12 0.48
N PHE A 119 -7.85 -6.68 1.68
CA PHE A 119 -8.31 -5.94 2.85
C PHE A 119 -7.19 -5.86 3.88
N ILE A 120 -6.90 -4.63 4.33
CA ILE A 120 -5.88 -4.36 5.34
C ILE A 120 -6.57 -3.69 6.52
N TYR A 121 -6.55 -4.37 7.67
CA TYR A 121 -7.17 -3.87 8.89
C TYR A 121 -6.11 -3.72 9.99
N SER A 122 -6.03 -2.55 10.60
CA SER A 122 -5.30 -2.40 11.86
C SER A 122 -6.14 -2.98 13.01
N SER A 123 -5.53 -3.75 13.92
CA SER A 123 -6.27 -4.34 15.04
C SER A 123 -6.91 -3.26 15.94
N THR A 124 -8.18 -3.41 16.30
CA THR A 124 -8.92 -2.47 17.17
C THR A 124 -8.41 -2.43 18.62
N GLY A 125 -7.49 -3.32 18.99
CA GLY A 125 -7.01 -3.50 20.37
C GLY A 125 -5.64 -2.90 20.68
N ALA A 126 -4.93 -2.32 19.70
CA ALA A 126 -3.63 -1.69 19.94
C ALA A 126 -3.76 -0.16 19.89
N THR A 127 -3.28 0.51 20.94
CA THR A 127 -3.09 1.96 20.96
C THR A 127 -1.79 2.32 20.23
N ASN A 128 -1.72 3.52 19.62
CA ASN A 128 -0.55 4.03 18.89
C ASN A 128 -0.17 3.28 17.59
N ILE A 129 -1.13 2.73 16.86
CA ILE A 129 -0.87 2.19 15.52
C ILE A 129 -0.54 3.36 14.58
N ARG A 130 0.68 3.36 14.02
CA ARG A 130 1.17 4.40 13.10
C ARG A 130 0.61 4.29 11.68
N GLY A 131 0.00 3.16 11.35
CA GLY A 131 -0.64 2.90 10.07
C GLY A 131 -0.79 1.42 9.79
N ALA A 132 -1.59 1.07 8.78
CA ALA A 132 -1.57 -0.23 8.14
C ALA A 132 -1.40 0.02 6.63
N GLY A 133 -0.44 -0.66 5.99
CA GLY A 133 -0.04 -0.35 4.62
C GLY A 133 0.12 -1.60 3.76
N GLN A 134 -0.08 -1.44 2.46
CA GLN A 134 0.34 -2.39 1.44
C GLN A 134 1.62 -1.85 0.80
N GLU A 135 2.68 -2.64 0.80
CA GLU A 135 3.93 -2.29 0.13
C GLU A 135 4.07 -3.10 -1.16
N LEU A 136 4.46 -2.43 -2.24
CA LEU A 136 4.83 -3.03 -3.51
C LEU A 136 6.26 -2.59 -3.82
N GLU A 137 7.21 -3.52 -3.74
CA GLU A 137 8.64 -3.28 -3.97
C GLU A 137 9.10 -4.07 -5.20
N LEU A 138 9.89 -3.43 -6.09
CA LEU A 138 10.51 -4.06 -7.25
C LEU A 138 12.01 -3.75 -7.29
N ASP A 139 12.84 -4.77 -7.50
CA ASP A 139 14.28 -4.64 -7.71
C ASP A 139 14.62 -4.94 -9.18
N PHE A 140 15.17 -3.94 -9.88
CA PHE A 140 15.64 -4.06 -11.27
C PHE A 140 17.16 -4.06 -11.39
N THR A 141 17.88 -4.37 -10.30
CA THR A 141 19.33 -4.47 -10.33
C THR A 141 19.78 -5.42 -11.44
N GLY A 142 20.52 -4.88 -12.41
CA GLY A 142 21.06 -5.64 -13.54
C GLY A 142 20.19 -5.69 -14.79
N VAL A 143 19.06 -4.97 -14.86
CA VAL A 143 18.28 -4.85 -16.10
C VAL A 143 18.73 -3.65 -16.94
N THR A 144 18.91 -3.84 -18.26
CA THR A 144 19.30 -2.81 -19.23
C THR A 144 18.37 -2.79 -20.44
N ASP A 145 18.12 -1.62 -21.02
CA ASP A 145 17.32 -1.42 -22.26
C ASP A 145 15.87 -1.96 -22.20
N SER A 146 15.17 -1.75 -21.08
CA SER A 146 13.81 -2.27 -20.84
C SER A 146 12.78 -1.18 -20.57
N HIS A 147 11.51 -1.50 -20.83
CA HIS A 147 10.34 -0.71 -20.45
C HIS A 147 9.58 -1.44 -19.34
N PHE A 148 9.18 -0.73 -18.29
CA PHE A 148 8.51 -1.29 -17.12
C PHE A 148 7.29 -0.48 -16.76
N ASP A 149 6.17 -1.19 -16.61
CA ASP A 149 4.94 -0.66 -16.04
C ASP A 149 4.72 -1.32 -14.68
N PHE A 150 4.62 -0.51 -13.62
CA PHE A 150 4.41 -1.00 -12.25
C PHE A 150 2.94 -1.27 -11.95
N ILE A 151 2.08 -0.36 -12.39
CA ILE A 151 0.63 -0.46 -12.31
C ILE A 151 0.13 -0.02 -13.69
N SER A 152 -0.36 -0.99 -14.48
CA SER A 152 -1.11 -0.70 -15.70
C SER A 152 -2.58 -1.00 -15.45
N ILE A 153 -3.44 -0.07 -15.86
CA ILE A 153 -4.90 -0.27 -15.84
C ILE A 153 -5.39 -0.07 -17.28
N ASP A 154 -5.67 -1.19 -17.94
CA ASP A 154 -6.12 -1.20 -19.32
C ASP A 154 -7.61 -1.56 -19.40
N VAL A 155 -8.43 -0.63 -19.85
CA VAL A 155 -9.86 -0.86 -20.11
C VAL A 155 -10.06 -1.16 -21.59
N ILE A 156 -10.18 -2.45 -21.93
CA ILE A 156 -10.18 -2.94 -23.32
C ILE A 156 -11.59 -2.87 -23.97
N SER A 157 -12.60 -2.39 -23.24
CA SER A 157 -13.99 -2.29 -23.74
C SER A 157 -14.72 -1.10 -23.13
N THR A 158 -15.40 -0.32 -23.97
CA THR A 158 -16.46 0.60 -23.53
C THR A 158 -17.75 -0.22 -23.48
N GLY A 159 -18.12 -0.72 -22.29
CA GLY A 159 -19.36 -1.47 -22.13
C GLY A 159 -20.55 -0.75 -22.80
N ASN A 160 -21.43 -1.49 -23.48
CA ASN A 160 -22.62 -0.90 -24.09
C ASN A 160 -23.57 -0.35 -23.00
N GLY A 161 -23.96 0.92 -23.08
CA GLY A 161 -24.95 1.53 -22.16
C GLY A 161 -24.42 2.69 -21.31
N ASN A 162 -25.15 3.05 -20.25
CA ASN A 162 -24.75 4.03 -19.24
C ASN A 162 -23.89 3.33 -18.16
N ASN A 163 -22.62 3.06 -18.47
CA ASN A 163 -21.68 2.51 -17.50
C ASN A 163 -20.86 3.63 -16.88
N ASP A 164 -20.72 3.61 -15.55
CA ASP A 164 -19.74 4.41 -14.82
C ASP A 164 -18.51 3.52 -14.59
N ILE A 165 -17.36 3.90 -15.13
CA ILE A 165 -16.13 3.11 -15.06
C ILE A 165 -15.08 3.96 -14.35
N ASP A 166 -14.90 3.68 -13.07
CA ASP A 166 -13.80 4.24 -12.29
C ASP A 166 -12.58 3.29 -12.37
N ALA A 167 -11.53 3.71 -13.06
CA ALA A 167 -10.23 3.04 -13.00
C ALA A 167 -9.54 3.23 -11.64
N PHE A 168 -9.82 4.36 -10.99
CA PHE A 168 -9.35 4.69 -9.65
C PHE A 168 -10.43 5.48 -8.92
N HIS A 169 -11.10 4.85 -7.95
CA HIS A 169 -12.11 5.49 -7.11
C HIS A 169 -11.55 5.72 -5.71
N ILE A 170 -11.64 6.95 -5.23
CA ILE A 170 -11.18 7.34 -3.89
C ILE A 170 -12.39 7.83 -3.11
N SER A 171 -12.65 7.22 -1.95
CA SER A 171 -13.74 7.65 -1.09
C SER A 171 -13.49 9.05 -0.52
N PRO A 172 -14.55 9.81 -0.20
CA PRO A 172 -14.41 11.08 0.51
C PRO A 172 -13.68 10.86 1.84
N ASN A 173 -12.87 11.84 2.27
CA ASN A 173 -12.00 11.83 3.45
C ASN A 173 -10.63 11.12 3.28
N VAL A 174 -10.05 11.18 2.07
CA VAL A 174 -8.62 10.94 1.88
C VAL A 174 -7.89 12.28 1.85
N ASP A 175 -6.92 12.47 2.75
CA ASP A 175 -6.17 13.72 2.86
C ASP A 175 -5.12 13.87 1.73
N HIS A 176 -4.38 12.80 1.42
CA HIS A 176 -3.36 12.79 0.37
C HIS A 176 -3.40 11.47 -0.43
N ILE A 177 -3.17 11.56 -1.75
CA ILE A 177 -3.30 10.43 -2.71
C ILE A 177 -1.93 10.05 -3.28
N ILE A 178 -1.11 11.06 -3.56
CA ILE A 178 0.29 10.92 -3.95
C ILE A 178 1.04 11.96 -3.14
N GLU A 179 1.86 11.50 -2.21
CA GLU A 179 2.81 12.35 -1.51
C GLU A 179 4.19 12.11 -2.12
N MET A 180 4.65 13.10 -2.90
CA MET A 180 6.04 13.16 -3.35
C MET A 180 6.70 14.32 -2.62
N GLY A 181 7.36 14.01 -1.52
CA GLY A 181 8.13 14.95 -0.73
C GLY A 181 8.34 14.40 0.66
N SER A 182 9.59 14.40 1.13
CA SER A 182 9.84 14.48 2.56
C SER A 182 9.39 15.86 3.04
N GLU A 183 9.03 15.99 4.32
CA GLU A 183 9.09 17.31 4.97
C GLU A 183 10.53 17.83 4.79
N ASP A 184 10.71 18.81 3.89
CA ASP A 184 11.98 19.49 3.75
C ASP A 184 12.19 20.29 5.03
N GLU A 185 13.08 19.80 5.89
CA GLU A 185 13.31 20.38 7.20
C GLU A 185 13.91 21.79 7.04
N ILE A 186 13.29 22.78 7.69
CA ILE A 186 13.88 24.11 7.80
C ILE A 186 15.04 24.00 8.80
N ILE A 187 16.27 23.93 8.28
CA ILE A 187 17.50 23.79 9.10
C ILE A 187 17.82 25.07 9.86
N SER A 188 17.39 26.23 9.34
CA SER A 188 17.60 27.50 10.02
C SER A 188 16.51 28.52 9.72
N ALA A 189 16.07 29.22 10.76
CA ALA A 189 15.21 30.39 10.64
C ALA A 189 15.66 31.49 11.59
N TRP A 190 15.65 32.72 11.08
CA TRP A 190 16.07 33.91 11.79
C TRP A 190 15.13 35.08 11.51
N TYR A 191 14.95 35.93 12.50
CA TYR A 191 14.22 37.19 12.40
C TYR A 191 15.16 38.35 12.70
N ASP A 192 15.15 39.37 11.83
CA ASP A 192 15.88 40.62 11.97
C ASP A 192 14.92 41.80 12.07
N ASN A 193 14.98 42.50 13.20
CA ASN A 193 14.15 43.67 13.50
C ASN A 193 14.89 45.00 13.31
N GLY A 194 15.98 44.98 12.55
CA GLY A 194 16.87 46.13 12.31
C GLY A 194 17.84 46.45 13.45
N THR A 195 17.72 45.79 14.60
CA THR A 195 18.64 45.96 15.74
C THR A 195 19.26 44.66 16.23
N HIS A 196 18.56 43.54 16.09
CA HIS A 196 18.98 42.22 16.55
C HIS A 196 18.61 41.17 15.52
N LEU A 197 19.54 40.24 15.31
CA LEU A 197 19.29 39.00 14.57
C LEU A 197 18.99 37.89 15.60
N ILE A 198 17.78 37.34 15.56
CA ILE A 198 17.25 36.40 16.54
C ILE A 198 17.04 35.03 15.87
N ASN A 199 17.65 33.98 16.42
CA ASN A 199 17.46 32.61 15.91
C ASN A 199 16.13 32.04 16.43
N ILE A 200 15.25 31.68 15.50
CA ILE A 200 13.92 31.12 15.79
C ILE A 200 13.78 29.67 15.32
N THR A 201 14.86 29.04 14.84
CA THR A 201 14.86 27.67 14.31
C THR A 201 14.24 26.67 15.29
N HIS A 202 14.61 26.77 16.57
CA HIS A 202 14.08 25.91 17.62
C HIS A 202 12.59 26.11 17.91
N LEU A 203 12.02 27.27 17.55
CA LEU A 203 10.61 27.60 17.74
C LEU A 203 9.73 27.04 16.63
N LEU A 204 10.31 26.68 15.48
CA LEU A 204 9.57 26.04 14.38
C LEU A 204 9.08 24.63 14.72
N ALA A 205 9.76 23.95 15.65
CA ALA A 205 9.39 22.62 16.13
C ALA A 205 8.50 22.66 17.39
N ASP A 206 8.18 23.86 17.89
CA ASP A 206 7.44 24.05 19.13
C ASP A 206 6.04 24.61 18.85
N GLU A 207 5.06 23.72 18.78
CA GLU A 207 3.65 24.07 18.57
C GLU A 207 3.01 24.79 19.78
N THR A 208 3.74 24.98 20.88
CA THR A 208 3.19 25.57 22.10
C THR A 208 3.53 27.05 22.27
N ASN A 209 4.41 27.61 21.43
CA ASN A 209 4.89 28.97 21.56
C ASN A 209 4.78 29.75 20.25
N ASP A 210 3.88 30.74 20.23
CA ASP A 210 3.83 31.71 19.14
C ASP A 210 5.04 32.65 19.14
N THR A 211 5.58 32.89 17.95
CA THR A 211 6.66 33.87 17.75
C THR A 211 6.17 35.01 16.86
N VAL A 212 6.29 36.24 17.34
CA VAL A 212 6.00 37.43 16.52
C VAL A 212 7.12 37.59 15.49
N LEU A 213 6.77 37.47 14.20
CA LEU A 213 7.70 37.54 13.08
C LEU A 213 7.88 38.95 12.49
N PHE A 214 6.90 39.83 12.68
CA PHE A 214 6.92 41.20 12.16
C PHE A 214 6.32 42.16 13.19
N VAL A 215 7.09 43.17 13.58
CA VAL A 215 6.72 44.22 14.54
C VAL A 215 6.78 45.60 13.91
N ASN A 216 7.74 45.84 13.01
CA ASN A 216 8.02 47.13 12.39
C ASN A 216 8.10 47.02 10.85
N ASP A 217 8.12 48.18 10.19
CA ASP A 217 8.43 48.26 8.76
C ASP A 217 9.88 47.84 8.51
N ASN A 218 10.09 47.08 7.43
CA ASN A 218 11.38 46.52 6.99
C ASN A 218 11.98 45.43 7.90
N ASP A 219 11.14 44.79 8.70
CA ASP A 219 11.49 43.54 9.36
C ASP A 219 11.72 42.42 8.33
N VAL A 220 12.73 41.59 8.57
CA VAL A 220 13.13 40.53 7.62
C VAL A 220 13.14 39.18 8.31
N VAL A 221 12.55 38.19 7.65
CA VAL A 221 12.61 36.79 8.06
C VAL A 221 13.50 36.03 7.07
N TYR A 222 14.50 35.35 7.60
CA TYR A 222 15.37 34.46 6.84
C TYR A 222 15.00 33.02 7.14
N ILE A 223 14.79 32.24 6.09
CA ILE A 223 14.59 30.79 6.16
C ILE A 223 15.63 30.11 5.27
N GLY A 224 16.20 29.02 5.76
CA GLY A 224 17.27 28.29 5.08
C GLY A 224 17.16 26.78 5.29
N SER A 225 17.46 26.05 4.23
CA SER A 225 17.60 24.60 4.20
C SER A 225 18.80 24.24 3.31
N ASP A 226 19.28 23.01 3.41
CA ASP A 226 20.29 22.43 2.52
C ASP A 226 19.70 21.96 1.19
N VAL A 227 18.36 21.86 1.13
CA VAL A 227 17.59 21.61 -0.07
C VAL A 227 16.83 22.86 -0.54
N ASN A 228 16.37 22.82 -1.79
CA ASN A 228 15.68 23.93 -2.40
C ASN A 228 14.17 23.91 -2.10
N PHE A 229 13.67 24.93 -1.41
CA PHE A 229 12.23 25.10 -1.18
C PHE A 229 11.45 25.24 -2.49
N THR A 230 10.36 24.50 -2.65
CA THR A 230 9.38 24.72 -3.74
C THR A 230 8.10 25.39 -3.24
N PHE A 231 7.82 25.28 -1.95
CA PHE A 231 6.71 25.93 -1.25
C PHE A 231 7.13 26.25 0.19
N VAL A 232 6.53 27.29 0.76
CA VAL A 232 6.66 27.68 2.17
C VAL A 232 5.26 27.98 2.69
N SER A 233 4.79 27.21 3.65
CA SER A 233 3.46 27.36 4.25
C SER A 233 3.53 28.13 5.57
N PHE A 234 2.56 29.01 5.79
CA PHE A 234 2.41 29.80 7.01
C PHE A 234 1.08 29.47 7.66
N SER A 235 1.14 29.07 8.94
CA SER A 235 -0.02 28.99 9.81
C SER A 235 0.05 30.16 10.79
N LEU A 236 -1.00 30.99 10.81
CA LEU A 236 -1.09 32.15 11.68
C LEU A 236 -2.11 31.86 12.79
N GLU A 237 -1.68 31.92 14.05
CA GLU A 237 -2.57 31.96 15.23
C GLU A 237 -3.48 33.21 15.14
N VAL A 238 -2.87 34.37 14.83
CA VAL A 238 -3.58 35.63 14.67
C VAL A 238 -3.36 36.18 13.26
N PRO A 239 -4.40 36.19 12.41
CA PRO A 239 -4.36 36.82 11.09
C PRO A 239 -4.01 38.32 11.20
N SER A 240 -3.14 38.82 10.32
CA SER A 240 -2.86 40.27 10.30
C SER A 240 -4.12 41.07 9.96
N SER A 241 -4.25 42.26 10.55
CA SER A 241 -5.37 43.18 10.26
C SER A 241 -5.25 43.82 8.86
N HIS A 242 -4.06 43.77 8.26
CA HIS A 242 -3.72 44.36 6.97
C HIS A 242 -2.74 43.47 6.20
N ASN A 243 -2.68 43.65 4.89
CA ASN A 243 -1.66 43.01 4.06
C ASN A 243 -0.31 43.68 4.38
N LEU A 244 0.70 42.86 4.69
CA LEU A 244 2.03 43.34 5.11
C LEU A 244 2.92 43.80 3.95
N GLY A 245 2.51 43.60 2.70
CA GLY A 245 3.25 44.04 1.52
C GLY A 245 4.59 43.33 1.37
N LEU A 246 4.61 42.01 1.53
CA LEU A 246 5.84 41.22 1.54
C LEU A 246 6.62 41.30 0.22
N GLU A 247 7.93 41.50 0.36
CA GLU A 247 8.90 41.29 -0.72
C GLU A 247 9.68 40.00 -0.46
N HIS A 248 9.94 39.24 -1.52
CA HIS A 248 10.55 37.91 -1.42
C HIS A 248 11.90 37.93 -2.11
N TYR A 249 12.92 37.44 -1.42
CA TYR A 249 14.29 37.41 -1.94
C TYR A 249 14.91 36.03 -1.73
N TYR A 250 15.84 35.68 -2.59
CA TYR A 250 16.71 34.52 -2.41
C TYR A 250 18.18 34.93 -2.52
N CYS A 251 19.04 34.23 -1.79
CA CYS A 251 20.48 34.36 -1.95
C CYS A 251 20.91 33.49 -3.14
N ASN A 252 21.57 34.09 -4.13
CA ASN A 252 22.08 33.37 -5.31
C ASN A 252 23.47 32.75 -5.03
N SER A 253 23.96 31.96 -5.98
CA SER A 253 25.27 31.25 -5.91
C SER A 253 26.49 32.15 -5.70
N THR A 254 26.34 33.47 -5.88
CA THR A 254 27.39 34.47 -5.64
C THR A 254 27.25 35.20 -4.30
N GLY A 255 26.27 34.80 -3.47
CA GLY A 255 26.01 35.40 -2.16
C GLY A 255 25.20 36.70 -2.21
N ASN A 256 24.57 37.02 -3.35
CA ASN A 256 23.78 38.25 -3.50
C ASN A 256 22.29 37.96 -3.34
N TRP A 257 21.60 38.81 -2.57
CA TRP A 257 20.15 38.79 -2.47
C TRP A 257 19.52 39.31 -3.77
N THR A 258 18.67 38.48 -4.37
CA THR A 258 17.96 38.76 -5.62
C THR A 258 16.46 38.59 -5.38
N GLU A 259 15.63 39.46 -5.96
CA GLU A 259 14.18 39.36 -5.86
C GLU A 259 13.70 38.03 -6.46
N LEU A 260 12.76 37.38 -5.77
CA LEU A 260 12.17 36.13 -6.18
C LEU A 260 10.94 36.42 -7.03
N GLU A 261 11.08 36.21 -8.34
CA GLU A 261 9.98 36.41 -9.30
C GLU A 261 8.98 35.25 -9.27
N GLY A 262 7.72 35.53 -9.65
CA GLY A 262 6.71 34.50 -9.86
C GLY A 262 6.16 33.85 -8.58
N VAL A 263 6.28 34.51 -7.43
CA VAL A 263 5.67 34.05 -6.18
C VAL A 263 4.15 34.10 -6.28
N THR A 264 3.52 32.95 -6.06
CA THR A 264 2.07 32.85 -5.86
C THR A 264 1.79 32.82 -4.36
N ASP A 265 1.12 33.87 -3.87
CA ASP A 265 0.81 34.07 -2.46
C ASP A 265 -0.69 33.88 -2.19
N THR A 266 -1.04 32.85 -1.40
CA THR A 266 -2.42 32.64 -0.92
C THR A 266 -2.69 33.23 0.47
N THR A 267 -1.67 33.74 1.15
CA THR A 267 -1.74 34.37 2.48
C THR A 267 -2.26 35.82 2.43
N ASN A 268 -2.31 36.42 1.24
CA ASN A 268 -2.65 37.84 1.03
C ASN A 268 -1.74 38.77 1.86
N GLY A 269 -0.42 38.59 1.72
CA GLY A 269 0.60 39.30 2.49
C GLY A 269 0.51 39.00 3.98
N LEU A 270 0.40 37.72 4.35
CA LEU A 270 0.22 37.21 5.72
C LEU A 270 -0.98 37.81 6.46
N LYS A 271 -2.01 38.19 5.72
CA LYS A 271 -3.30 38.56 6.29
C LYS A 271 -4.07 37.34 6.78
N VAL A 272 -3.86 36.17 6.18
CA VAL A 272 -4.46 34.88 6.56
C VAL A 272 -3.42 33.78 6.42
N SER A 273 -3.63 32.64 7.10
CA SER A 273 -2.84 31.43 6.86
C SER A 273 -2.93 31.00 5.40
N GLY A 274 -1.85 30.41 4.88
CA GLY A 274 -1.76 30.01 3.49
C GLY A 274 -0.36 29.59 3.10
N THR A 275 -0.05 29.66 1.81
CA THR A 275 1.21 29.18 1.24
C THR A 275 1.77 30.21 0.28
N LEU A 276 3.08 30.37 0.34
CA LEU A 276 3.88 30.99 -0.71
C LEU A 276 4.47 29.86 -1.57
N SER A 277 4.20 29.91 -2.87
CA SER A 277 4.74 28.93 -3.82
C SER A 277 5.50 29.66 -4.92
N PHE A 278 6.63 29.09 -5.34
CA PHE A 278 7.51 29.70 -6.33
C PHE A 278 8.33 28.64 -7.05
N THR A 279 8.75 28.96 -8.27
CA THR A 279 9.69 28.10 -9.00
C THR A 279 11.10 28.33 -8.46
N ASN A 280 11.84 27.26 -8.21
CA ASN A 280 13.21 27.38 -7.74
C ASN A 280 14.09 28.17 -8.72
N PRO A 281 14.79 29.22 -8.26
CA PRO A 281 15.73 29.96 -9.10
C PRO A 281 16.86 29.04 -9.60
N TYR A 282 17.21 29.17 -10.87
CA TYR A 282 18.22 28.32 -11.54
C TYR A 282 19.67 28.66 -11.15
N ASN A 283 19.89 29.79 -10.47
CA ASN A 283 21.20 30.36 -10.15
C ASN A 283 21.47 30.43 -8.63
N ARG A 284 20.76 29.62 -7.84
CA ARG A 284 21.00 29.47 -6.40
C ARG A 284 22.33 28.79 -6.11
#